data_AF-A0A6A6X649-F1
#
_entry.id   AF-A0A6A6X649-F1
#
_cell.length_a   1.000
_cell.length_b   1.000
_cell.length_c   1.000
_cell.angle_alpha   90.00
_cell.angle_beta   90.00
_cell.angle_gamma   90.00
#
_symmetry.space_group_name_H-M   'P 1'
#
loop_
_entity.id
_entity.type
_entity.pdbx_description
1 polymer ?
#
loop_
_entity_poly.entity_id
_entity_poly.type
_entity_poly.pdbx_seq_one_letter_code
_entity_poly.pdbx_strand_id
1 'polypeptide(L)'
;MAENRGFNPNFDRDQSGQTSHTNTWVQTPGAQYSNESPLYENETAYFNGQTDQNGYPIDMKGKQPYVVNERSVQPTPLDTPRDSIDLEKQIKEMKAIPHDPHMKDPNQPKIPFGQRIKHFTWAWYTLTMSTGGLATLISIQPHAFPGLISIGAFFYVVNLIMFATLCTLIITRFAKFPGSFKESIKHEREGLFLGPFFLSVATIITSTQKYVVQAYDMDHPTRGWMVTSISIAFWLYTFSTFCLAVFQYSFLFIGHTYMLTKFMPSWLLPIFPIMLAGTIASTIAADQPIESRMPILVAGLGCQGLGFTVAILMYAHYIGRLMQVGLPNREHRPAMFIGVGPPSFTCLALIGMANALPKDFDLQGDGLLDGNLLRTMALVTLHSRPKYFHLGWWAMVFPNTGFVIATISIGRELKDETILYVGNGLTVAIVIMWVFVLFCNLRAVWVVDIMYPGRDEDVED
;
A
#
# COMPACT_ATOMS: atom_id res chain seq x y z
N MET A 1 -51.85 22.19 43.85
CA MET A 1 -52.43 21.28 42.84
C MET A 1 -51.30 20.36 42.40
N ALA A 2 -51.14 19.28 43.17
CA ALA A 2 -51.46 17.89 42.77
C ALA A 2 -50.30 17.30 41.96
N GLU A 3 -49.32 16.65 42.62
CA GLU A 3 -49.29 15.21 43.00
C GLU A 3 -48.99 14.31 41.79
N ASN A 4 -48.22 13.23 41.84
CA ASN A 4 -47.23 12.63 42.74
C ASN A 4 -46.78 11.34 42.01
N ARG A 5 -45.80 10.62 42.58
CA ARG A 5 -45.24 9.28 42.23
C ARG A 5 -44.00 9.38 41.32
N GLY A 6 -42.78 9.24 41.80
CA GLY A 6 -42.27 8.66 43.05
C GLY A 6 -41.31 7.53 42.67
N PHE A 7 -40.01 7.77 42.82
CA PHE A 7 -38.98 6.72 42.72
C PHE A 7 -38.22 6.73 44.04
N ASN A 8 -38.35 5.65 44.81
CA ASN A 8 -37.71 5.45 46.10
C ASN A 8 -36.58 4.42 45.93
N PRO A 9 -35.33 4.71 46.36
CA PRO A 9 -34.23 3.75 46.35
C PRO A 9 -34.21 2.92 47.64
N ASN A 10 -34.01 1.61 47.50
CA ASN A 10 -33.43 0.65 48.46
C ASN A 10 -34.09 -0.73 48.27
N PHE A 11 -33.32 -1.75 47.87
CA PHE A 11 -33.03 -2.93 48.69
C PHE A 11 -32.21 -3.98 47.90
N ASP A 12 -31.26 -4.56 48.63
CA ASP A 12 -30.26 -5.54 48.25
C ASP A 12 -30.78 -6.98 48.02
N ARG A 13 -29.97 -7.72 47.23
CA ARG A 13 -29.60 -9.15 47.30
C ARG A 13 -30.50 -10.31 46.79
N ASP A 14 -29.81 -11.10 45.97
CA ASP A 14 -29.79 -12.57 45.81
C ASP A 14 -30.65 -13.32 44.75
N GLN A 15 -29.89 -13.88 43.78
CA GLN A 15 -29.98 -15.18 43.09
C GLN A 15 -31.14 -15.56 42.14
N SER A 16 -30.76 -15.81 40.87
CA SER A 16 -31.05 -17.01 40.04
C SER A 16 -30.74 -16.64 38.56
N GLY A 17 -30.20 -17.44 37.64
CA GLY A 17 -29.83 -18.85 37.51
C GLY A 17 -29.71 -19.15 36.00
N GLN A 18 -28.81 -20.08 35.62
CA GLN A 18 -28.72 -20.79 34.31
C GLN A 18 -28.07 -20.04 33.13
N THR A 19 -26.81 -20.34 32.74
CA THR A 19 -26.23 -21.50 32.00
C THR A 19 -26.60 -21.59 30.52
N SER A 20 -25.61 -21.30 29.66
CA SER A 20 -25.58 -21.58 28.22
C SER A 20 -24.97 -22.97 27.96
N HIS A 21 -25.79 -23.93 27.53
CA HIS A 21 -25.33 -25.16 26.89
C HIS A 21 -26.15 -25.40 25.61
N THR A 22 -25.49 -25.37 24.46
CA THR A 22 -26.03 -25.82 23.17
C THR A 22 -25.66 -27.27 22.94
N ASN A 23 -26.68 -28.14 22.87
CA ASN A 23 -26.60 -29.53 22.43
C ASN A 23 -26.40 -29.60 20.91
N THR A 24 -25.48 -30.45 20.44
CA THR A 24 -25.59 -31.06 19.11
C THR A 24 -24.92 -32.43 19.14
N TRP A 25 -25.73 -33.47 18.98
CA TRP A 25 -25.31 -34.87 18.85
C TRP A 25 -25.19 -35.20 17.36
N VAL A 26 -24.11 -35.89 16.97
CA VAL A 26 -24.00 -36.59 15.68
C VAL A 26 -23.49 -38.00 15.95
N GLN A 27 -24.27 -39.00 15.53
CA GLN A 27 -23.92 -40.43 15.56
C GLN A 27 -23.02 -40.78 14.37
N THR A 28 -22.04 -41.67 14.59
CA THR A 28 -21.33 -42.38 13.51
C THR A 28 -21.67 -43.88 13.53
N PRO A 29 -21.94 -44.52 12.37
CA PRO A 29 -22.34 -45.93 12.29
C PRO A 29 -21.15 -46.90 12.36
N GLY A 30 -21.40 -48.11 12.86
CA GLY A 30 -20.39 -49.13 13.14
C GLY A 30 -19.83 -49.88 11.91
N ALA A 31 -18.65 -50.49 12.10
CA ALA A 31 -18.16 -51.58 11.28
C ALA A 31 -17.26 -52.51 12.12
N GLN A 32 -17.45 -53.81 11.89
CA GLN A 32 -16.89 -54.99 12.57
C GLN A 32 -15.42 -55.23 12.23
N TYR A 33 -14.67 -55.86 13.14
CA TYR A 33 -13.51 -56.68 12.76
C TYR A 33 -13.46 -58.00 13.56
N SER A 34 -13.37 -59.09 12.80
CA SER A 34 -13.17 -60.47 13.21
C SER A 34 -11.69 -60.86 13.19
N ASN A 35 -11.36 -61.83 14.06
CA ASN A 35 -10.15 -62.66 14.20
C ASN A 35 -9.13 -62.69 13.04
N GLU A 36 -7.84 -62.46 13.37
CA GLU A 36 -6.72 -63.42 13.20
C GLU A 36 -5.37 -62.77 13.57
N SER A 37 -4.55 -63.49 14.34
CA SER A 37 -3.25 -63.06 14.91
C SER A 37 -2.11 -63.04 13.87
N PRO A 38 -0.98 -62.34 14.11
CA PRO A 38 0.21 -63.12 14.50
C PRO A 38 1.23 -62.44 15.47
N LEU A 39 1.77 -63.28 16.36
CA LEU A 39 3.20 -63.46 16.76
C LEU A 39 3.97 -62.39 17.58
N TYR A 40 4.26 -62.77 18.85
CA TYR A 40 5.39 -62.44 19.76
C TYR A 40 5.62 -60.95 20.13
N GLU A 41 5.90 -60.51 21.37
CA GLU A 41 6.69 -61.09 22.46
C GLU A 41 6.44 -60.28 23.77
N ASN A 42 6.52 -60.96 24.92
CA ASN A 42 6.67 -60.52 26.32
C ASN A 42 6.60 -59.01 26.68
N GLU A 43 5.63 -58.62 27.53
CA GLU A 43 5.87 -57.83 28.74
C GLU A 43 4.67 -57.84 29.71
N THR A 44 5.00 -57.79 30.99
CA THR A 44 4.18 -58.09 32.19
C THR A 44 2.95 -57.21 32.40
N ALA A 45 1.78 -57.85 32.57
CA ALA A 45 0.56 -57.18 33.01
C ALA A 45 0.53 -57.01 34.55
N TYR A 46 0.19 -55.79 34.95
CA TYR A 46 -0.02 -55.31 36.31
C TYR A 46 -1.28 -55.93 36.93
N PHE A 47 -1.18 -56.53 38.12
CA PHE A 47 -2.16 -56.45 39.21
C PHE A 47 -1.62 -57.21 40.43
N ASN A 48 -1.36 -56.52 41.54
CA ASN A 48 -0.86 -57.13 42.78
C ASN A 48 -1.88 -56.84 43.90
N GLY A 49 -2.84 -57.74 44.09
CA GLY A 49 -3.87 -57.66 45.14
C GLY A 49 -4.04 -59.00 45.84
N GLN A 50 -4.37 -59.01 47.13
CA GLN A 50 -4.53 -60.24 47.89
C GLN A 50 -5.72 -61.06 47.38
N THR A 51 -5.46 -62.33 47.07
CA THR A 51 -6.45 -63.34 46.68
C THR A 51 -6.74 -64.28 47.84
N ASP A 52 -7.93 -64.88 47.86
CA ASP A 52 -8.23 -65.94 48.81
C ASP A 52 -7.57 -67.28 48.42
N GLN A 53 -7.77 -68.33 49.22
CA GLN A 53 -7.18 -69.66 48.98
C GLN A 53 -7.69 -70.34 47.69
N ASN A 54 -8.73 -69.81 47.04
CA ASN A 54 -9.29 -70.32 45.78
C ASN A 54 -8.99 -69.40 44.59
N GLY A 55 -8.16 -68.36 44.76
CA GLY A 55 -7.63 -67.52 43.69
C GLY A 55 -8.54 -66.39 43.22
N TYR A 56 -9.61 -66.06 43.97
CA TYR A 56 -10.45 -64.90 43.65
C TYR A 56 -9.96 -63.62 44.36
N PRO A 57 -10.03 -62.44 43.70
CA PRO A 57 -9.63 -61.16 44.32
C PRO A 57 -10.56 -60.80 45.49
N ILE A 58 -9.99 -60.49 46.66
CA ILE A 58 -10.77 -60.08 47.83
C ILE A 58 -11.12 -58.59 47.71
N ASP A 59 -12.41 -58.25 47.67
CA ASP A 59 -12.87 -56.85 47.67
C ASP A 59 -12.73 -56.24 49.08
N MET A 60 -11.77 -55.33 49.25
CA MET A 60 -11.57 -54.59 50.51
C MET A 60 -12.29 -53.24 50.55
N LYS A 61 -13.13 -52.88 49.58
CA LYS A 61 -13.90 -51.62 49.65
C LYS A 61 -15.03 -51.71 50.67
N GLY A 62 -14.75 -51.29 51.90
CA GLY A 62 -15.81 -50.97 52.87
C GLY A 62 -15.45 -50.92 54.36
N LYS A 63 -14.22 -51.24 54.78
CA LYS A 63 -13.85 -51.26 56.21
C LYS A 63 -12.59 -50.46 56.54
N GLN A 64 -12.61 -49.17 56.26
CA GLN A 64 -11.80 -48.16 56.97
C GLN A 64 -12.64 -46.87 56.99
N PRO A 65 -13.11 -46.36 58.15
CA PRO A 65 -13.63 -45.00 58.18
C PRO A 65 -12.49 -44.06 57.77
N TYR A 66 -12.71 -43.29 56.72
CA TYR A 66 -11.74 -42.31 56.24
C TYR A 66 -11.58 -41.22 57.32
N VAL A 67 -10.55 -41.35 58.15
CA VAL A 67 -10.18 -40.28 59.08
C VAL A 67 -9.49 -39.22 58.25
N VAL A 68 -10.20 -38.13 57.96
CA VAL A 68 -9.58 -36.93 57.38
C VAL A 68 -8.62 -36.38 58.44
N ASN A 69 -7.33 -36.62 58.28
CA ASN A 69 -6.34 -35.81 58.97
C ASN A 69 -6.45 -34.39 58.41
N GLU A 70 -7.09 -33.50 59.17
CA GLU A 70 -7.03 -32.05 58.91
C GLU A 70 -5.57 -31.61 59.06
N ARG A 71 -4.79 -31.70 57.96
CA ARG A 71 -3.62 -30.84 57.81
C ARG A 71 -4.16 -29.43 57.63
N SER A 72 -3.69 -28.51 58.46
CA SER A 72 -3.86 -27.08 58.22
C SER A 72 -3.22 -26.74 56.88
N VAL A 73 -4.03 -26.74 55.83
CA VAL A 73 -3.62 -26.23 54.53
C VAL A 73 -3.51 -24.73 54.72
N GLN A 74 -2.29 -24.19 54.65
CA GLN A 74 -2.14 -22.73 54.54
C GLN A 74 -2.99 -22.30 53.34
N PRO A 75 -3.93 -21.35 53.51
CA PRO A 75 -4.66 -20.81 52.39
C PRO A 75 -3.64 -20.33 51.37
N THR A 76 -3.77 -20.76 50.11
CA THR A 76 -3.03 -20.13 49.02
C THR A 76 -3.31 -18.63 49.12
N PRO A 77 -2.29 -17.76 49.22
CA PRO A 77 -2.52 -16.33 49.34
C PRO A 77 -3.47 -15.88 48.22
N LEU A 78 -4.68 -15.44 48.59
CA LEU A 78 -5.69 -14.95 47.65
C LEU A 78 -5.32 -13.59 47.06
N ASP A 79 -4.21 -12.99 47.53
CA ASP A 79 -3.67 -11.73 47.07
C ASP A 79 -2.51 -11.98 46.10
N THR A 80 -2.82 -12.52 44.91
CA THR A 80 -2.19 -11.94 43.74
C THR A 80 -3.17 -10.92 43.22
N PRO A 81 -2.85 -9.61 43.26
CA PRO A 81 -3.66 -8.61 42.61
C PRO A 81 -3.91 -9.08 41.18
N ARG A 82 -5.16 -9.05 40.73
CA ARG A 82 -5.52 -9.28 39.32
C ARG A 82 -4.81 -8.29 38.37
N ASP A 83 -4.18 -7.27 38.95
CA ASP A 83 -3.32 -6.24 38.36
C ASP A 83 -1.85 -6.34 38.82
N SER A 84 -1.36 -7.51 39.24
CA SER A 84 0.08 -7.70 39.50
C SER A 84 0.81 -7.69 38.17
N ILE A 85 1.12 -6.47 37.74
CA ILE A 85 2.03 -6.18 36.65
C ILE A 85 3.34 -6.90 36.99
N ASP A 86 3.62 -7.98 36.26
CA ASP A 86 4.90 -8.68 36.32
C ASP A 86 5.96 -7.70 35.80
N LEU A 87 6.52 -6.92 36.73
CA LEU A 87 7.52 -5.90 36.46
C LEU A 87 8.75 -6.52 35.81
N GLU A 88 9.11 -7.77 36.11
CA GLU A 88 10.21 -8.43 35.40
C GLU A 88 9.85 -8.70 33.96
N LYS A 89 8.64 -9.21 33.66
CA LYS A 89 8.18 -9.39 32.28
C LYS A 89 8.05 -8.07 31.53
N GLN A 90 7.52 -7.02 32.15
CA GLN A 90 7.46 -5.68 31.55
C GLN A 90 8.84 -5.05 31.39
N ILE A 91 9.77 -5.22 32.34
CA ILE A 91 11.15 -4.75 32.22
C ILE A 91 11.86 -5.54 31.12
N LYS A 92 11.55 -6.83 30.95
CA LYS A 92 12.10 -7.67 29.88
C LYS A 92 11.50 -7.33 28.52
N GLU A 93 10.22 -6.93 28.45
CA GLU A 93 9.55 -6.40 27.26
C GLU A 93 10.00 -4.96 26.94
N MET A 94 10.28 -4.12 27.96
CA MET A 94 10.85 -2.77 27.81
C MET A 94 12.34 -2.82 27.42
N LYS A 95 13.09 -3.83 27.88
CA LYS A 95 14.49 -4.06 27.52
C LYS A 95 14.64 -4.93 26.28
N ALA A 96 13.60 -5.64 25.84
CA ALA A 96 13.58 -6.28 24.54
C ALA A 96 13.66 -5.15 23.53
N ILE A 97 14.81 -5.02 22.88
CA ILE A 97 14.93 -4.24 21.66
C ILE A 97 13.82 -4.82 20.76
N PRO A 98 12.81 -4.02 20.35
CA PRO A 98 11.79 -4.50 19.45
C PRO A 98 12.50 -5.19 18.30
N HIS A 99 12.16 -6.45 18.03
CA HIS A 99 12.70 -7.14 16.87
C HIS A 99 12.19 -6.36 15.66
N ASP A 100 13.04 -5.48 15.14
CA ASP A 100 12.78 -4.74 13.93
C ASP A 100 13.20 -5.68 12.80
N PRO A 101 12.25 -6.31 12.07
CA PRO A 101 12.56 -7.23 10.98
C PRO A 101 13.40 -6.55 9.89
N HIS A 102 13.43 -5.21 9.87
CA HIS A 102 14.23 -4.42 8.94
C HIS A 102 15.61 -4.02 9.50
N MET A 103 15.99 -4.44 10.71
CA MET A 103 17.30 -4.08 11.26
C MET A 103 18.43 -4.83 10.57
N LYS A 104 19.44 -4.05 10.13
CA LYS A 104 20.82 -4.47 9.85
C LYS A 104 21.34 -5.72 10.58
N ASP A 105 21.33 -6.96 10.08
CA ASP A 105 22.16 -8.00 10.75
C ASP A 105 23.63 -7.68 10.45
N PRO A 106 24.46 -7.35 11.46
CA PRO A 106 25.86 -7.03 11.25
C PRO A 106 26.65 -8.19 10.61
N ASN A 107 26.16 -9.43 10.76
CA ASN A 107 26.79 -10.65 10.27
C ASN A 107 26.17 -11.19 8.97
N GLN A 108 25.32 -10.41 8.28
CA GLN A 108 24.66 -10.92 7.06
C GLN A 108 25.68 -11.30 5.97
N PRO A 109 25.63 -12.51 5.39
CA PRO A 109 26.52 -12.90 4.31
C PRO A 109 26.20 -12.12 3.03
N LYS A 110 27.23 -11.75 2.26
CA LYS A 110 27.04 -11.15 0.94
C LYS A 110 26.59 -12.22 -0.05
N ILE A 111 25.33 -12.15 -0.48
CA ILE A 111 24.80 -13.02 -1.54
C ILE A 111 25.17 -12.50 -2.94
N PRO A 112 25.46 -13.40 -3.90
CA PRO A 112 25.77 -13.01 -5.28
C PRO A 112 24.56 -12.36 -5.96
N PHE A 113 24.82 -11.42 -6.89
CA PHE A 113 23.76 -10.63 -7.55
C PHE A 113 22.69 -11.49 -8.23
N GLY A 114 23.05 -12.64 -8.79
CA GLY A 114 22.09 -13.57 -9.39
C GLY A 114 21.01 -14.07 -8.41
N GLN A 115 21.37 -14.28 -7.13
CA GLN A 115 20.41 -14.67 -6.09
C GLN A 115 19.63 -13.46 -5.58
N ARG A 116 20.23 -12.26 -5.58
CA ARG A 116 19.56 -11.01 -5.21
C ARG A 116 18.36 -10.68 -6.09
N ILE A 117 18.42 -11.05 -7.38
CA ILE A 117 17.30 -10.86 -8.33
C ILE A 117 16.01 -11.54 -7.85
N LYS A 118 16.09 -12.60 -7.03
CA LYS A 118 14.91 -13.24 -6.44
C LYS A 118 14.05 -12.28 -5.61
N HIS A 119 14.69 -11.27 -5.00
CA HIS A 119 14.09 -10.27 -4.13
C HIS A 119 13.78 -8.95 -4.86
N PHE A 120 13.91 -8.90 -6.18
CA PHE A 120 13.61 -7.71 -6.96
C PHE A 120 12.08 -7.55 -7.15
N THR A 121 11.46 -6.57 -6.49
CA THR A 121 9.99 -6.41 -6.42
C THR A 121 9.42 -5.36 -7.38
N TRP A 122 8.09 -5.30 -7.51
CA TRP A 122 7.42 -4.25 -8.30
C TRP A 122 7.64 -2.83 -7.76
N ALA A 123 7.99 -2.67 -6.49
CA ALA A 123 8.26 -1.36 -5.91
C ALA A 123 9.41 -0.62 -6.59
N TRP A 124 10.29 -1.32 -7.32
CA TRP A 124 11.37 -0.73 -8.11
C TRP A 124 10.88 0.25 -9.17
N TYR A 125 9.65 0.08 -9.69
CA TYR A 125 9.07 1.02 -10.65
C TYR A 125 8.76 2.40 -10.05
N THR A 126 8.86 2.58 -8.73
CA THR A 126 8.79 3.90 -8.10
C THR A 126 9.97 4.81 -8.49
N LEU A 127 11.12 4.23 -8.85
CA LEU A 127 12.27 4.94 -9.44
C LEU A 127 11.91 5.54 -10.81
N THR A 128 11.33 4.72 -11.69
CA THR A 128 11.01 5.14 -13.06
C THR A 128 9.82 6.09 -13.10
N MET A 129 8.78 5.85 -12.31
CA MET A 129 7.67 6.79 -12.23
C MET A 129 8.14 8.16 -11.72
N SER A 130 9.06 8.20 -10.74
CA SER A 130 9.62 9.47 -10.22
C SER A 130 10.48 10.19 -11.24
N THR A 131 11.32 9.44 -11.97
CA THR A 131 12.20 10.00 -13.01
C THR A 131 11.39 10.54 -14.20
N GLY A 132 10.36 9.82 -14.63
CA GLY A 132 9.42 10.29 -15.66
C GLY A 132 8.56 11.47 -15.21
N GLY A 133 8.13 11.48 -13.94
CA GLY A 133 7.45 12.62 -13.33
C GLY A 133 8.33 13.87 -13.34
N LEU A 134 9.60 13.74 -12.97
CA LEU A 134 10.58 14.83 -13.02
C LEU A 134 10.79 15.34 -14.44
N ALA A 135 10.93 14.45 -15.43
CA ALA A 135 10.99 14.84 -16.84
C ALA A 135 9.73 15.64 -17.23
N THR A 136 8.54 15.20 -16.85
CA THR A 136 7.30 15.94 -17.14
C THR A 136 7.30 17.33 -16.48
N LEU A 137 7.71 17.44 -15.22
CA LEU A 137 7.78 18.72 -14.50
C LEU A 137 8.72 19.73 -15.15
N ILE A 138 9.88 19.28 -15.64
CA ILE A 138 10.85 20.13 -16.32
C ILE A 138 10.27 20.69 -17.62
N SER A 139 9.48 19.91 -18.36
CA SER A 139 8.89 20.35 -19.64
C SER A 139 7.90 21.52 -19.48
N ILE A 140 7.33 21.70 -18.28
CA ILE A 140 6.27 22.65 -18.04
C ILE A 140 6.68 23.84 -17.17
N GLN A 141 7.97 24.06 -16.91
CA GLN A 141 8.39 25.19 -16.06
C GLN A 141 7.88 26.52 -16.63
N PRO A 142 7.46 27.47 -15.78
CA PRO A 142 6.96 28.75 -16.25
C PRO A 142 8.08 29.65 -16.76
N HIS A 143 9.21 29.69 -16.05
CA HIS A 143 10.41 30.43 -16.44
C HIS A 143 11.37 29.54 -17.22
N ALA A 144 11.11 29.37 -18.51
CA ALA A 144 11.93 28.55 -19.39
C ALA A 144 13.22 29.27 -19.84
N PHE A 145 14.30 28.51 -19.97
CA PHE A 145 15.55 28.95 -20.60
C PHE A 145 15.95 27.93 -21.69
N PRO A 146 16.80 28.29 -22.66
CA PRO A 146 17.05 27.44 -23.84
C PRO A 146 17.51 26.00 -23.52
N GLY A 147 18.28 25.80 -22.45
CA GLY A 147 18.75 24.47 -22.04
C GLY A 147 17.70 23.60 -21.32
N LEU A 148 16.56 24.16 -20.90
CA LEU A 148 15.60 23.46 -20.05
C LEU A 148 14.99 22.23 -20.73
N ILE A 149 14.62 22.34 -22.01
CA ILE A 149 14.08 21.21 -22.79
C ILE A 149 15.12 20.10 -22.93
N SER A 150 16.40 20.45 -23.11
CA SER A 150 17.50 19.48 -23.20
C SER A 150 17.70 18.73 -21.88
N ILE A 151 17.63 19.42 -20.73
CA ILE A 151 17.68 18.80 -19.41
C ILE A 151 16.48 17.86 -19.22
N GLY A 152 15.29 18.30 -19.60
CA GLY A 152 14.08 17.49 -19.55
C GLY A 152 14.16 16.22 -20.41
N ALA A 153 14.65 16.35 -21.65
CA ALA A 153 14.87 15.25 -22.56
C ALA A 153 15.92 14.26 -22.03
N PHE A 154 16.96 14.73 -21.35
CA PHE A 154 17.93 13.87 -20.65
C PHE A 154 17.22 12.98 -19.61
N PHE A 155 16.39 13.55 -18.73
CA PHE A 155 15.64 12.75 -17.76
C PHE A 155 14.65 11.78 -18.41
N TYR A 156 14.03 12.18 -19.53
CA TYR A 156 13.16 11.29 -20.30
C TYR A 156 13.92 10.08 -20.85
N VAL A 157 15.08 10.28 -21.49
CA VAL A 157 15.90 9.18 -22.03
C VAL A 157 16.42 8.29 -20.90
N VAL A 158 16.90 8.88 -19.80
CA VAL A 158 17.31 8.13 -18.61
C VAL A 158 16.15 7.29 -18.07
N ASN A 159 14.93 7.83 -18.03
CA ASN A 159 13.75 7.09 -17.59
C ASN A 159 13.47 5.87 -18.50
N LEU A 160 13.57 6.01 -19.82
CA LEU A 160 13.38 4.90 -20.77
C LEU A 160 14.41 3.78 -20.54
N ILE A 161 15.68 4.14 -20.35
CA ILE A 161 16.76 3.19 -20.07
C ILE A 161 16.53 2.49 -18.73
N MET A 162 16.18 3.25 -17.68
CA MET A 162 15.84 2.70 -16.37
C MET A 162 14.65 1.74 -16.48
N PHE A 163 13.56 2.14 -17.13
CA PHE A 163 12.37 1.32 -17.31
C PHE A 163 12.66 0.01 -18.05
N ALA A 164 13.39 0.07 -19.16
CA ALA A 164 13.83 -1.14 -19.88
C ALA A 164 14.70 -2.06 -19.02
N THR A 165 15.58 -1.48 -18.19
CA THR A 165 16.43 -2.23 -17.25
C THR A 165 15.58 -2.93 -16.17
N LEU A 166 14.64 -2.22 -15.54
CA LEU A 166 13.76 -2.81 -14.53
C LEU A 166 12.84 -3.89 -15.12
N CYS A 167 12.32 -3.69 -16.33
CA CYS A 167 11.58 -4.71 -17.08
C CYS A 167 12.43 -5.96 -17.31
N THR A 168 13.70 -5.78 -17.71
CA THR A 168 14.62 -6.91 -17.91
C THR A 168 14.89 -7.65 -16.60
N LEU A 169 15.06 -6.93 -15.48
CA LEU A 169 15.30 -7.53 -14.17
C LEU A 169 14.07 -8.30 -13.64
N ILE A 170 12.85 -7.75 -13.75
CA ILE A 170 11.64 -8.43 -13.30
C ILE A 170 11.33 -9.66 -14.15
N ILE A 171 11.52 -9.57 -15.48
CA ILE A 171 11.40 -10.73 -16.39
C ILE A 171 12.44 -11.78 -16.01
N THR A 172 13.68 -11.38 -15.72
CA THR A 172 14.74 -12.30 -15.29
C THR A 172 14.39 -12.99 -13.97
N ARG A 173 13.78 -12.28 -13.00
CA ARG A 173 13.29 -12.89 -11.74
C ARG A 173 12.28 -14.00 -12.04
N PHE A 174 11.26 -13.71 -12.84
CA PHE A 174 10.20 -14.68 -13.13
C PHE A 174 10.67 -15.84 -14.02
N ALA A 175 11.63 -15.60 -14.91
CA ALA A 175 12.23 -16.65 -15.74
C ALA A 175 13.14 -17.58 -14.94
N LYS A 176 13.93 -17.06 -13.98
CA LYS A 176 14.86 -17.86 -13.17
C LYS A 176 14.21 -18.56 -11.98
N PHE A 177 13.15 -17.97 -11.43
CA PHE A 177 12.48 -18.49 -10.23
C PHE A 177 11.00 -18.77 -10.55
N PRO A 178 10.68 -19.94 -11.15
CA PRO A 178 9.30 -20.27 -11.51
C PRO A 178 8.40 -20.25 -10.27
N GLY A 179 7.17 -19.73 -10.42
CA GLY A 179 6.23 -19.53 -9.31
C GLY A 179 6.33 -18.16 -8.63
N SER A 180 7.48 -17.48 -8.69
CA SER A 180 7.66 -16.17 -8.04
C SER A 180 6.72 -15.08 -8.57
N PHE A 181 6.28 -15.16 -9.82
CA PHE A 181 5.25 -14.26 -10.37
C PHE A 181 3.91 -14.38 -9.63
N LYS A 182 3.45 -15.60 -9.41
CA LYS A 182 2.18 -15.87 -8.73
C LYS A 182 2.25 -15.44 -7.27
N GLU A 183 3.37 -15.72 -6.60
CA GLU A 183 3.62 -15.27 -5.23
C GLU A 183 3.63 -13.74 -5.14
N SER A 184 4.37 -13.08 -6.03
CA SER A 184 4.48 -11.62 -6.10
C SER A 184 3.12 -10.91 -6.25
N ILE A 185 2.22 -11.43 -7.09
CA ILE A 185 0.87 -10.84 -7.27
C ILE A 185 -0.05 -11.10 -6.07
N LYS A 186 0.09 -12.26 -5.43
CA LYS A 186 -0.77 -12.65 -4.29
C LYS A 186 -0.35 -12.05 -2.96
N HIS A 187 0.92 -11.65 -2.87
CA HIS A 187 1.52 -11.11 -1.67
C HIS A 187 0.83 -9.79 -1.24
N GLU A 188 0.52 -9.69 0.06
CA GLU A 188 -0.26 -8.60 0.66
C GLU A 188 0.35 -7.21 0.38
N ARG A 189 1.68 -7.10 0.46
CA ARG A 189 2.44 -5.87 0.17
C ARG A 189 2.87 -5.72 -1.28
N GLU A 190 3.77 -6.60 -1.76
CA GLU A 190 4.32 -6.53 -3.11
C GLU A 190 3.26 -6.39 -4.21
N GLY A 191 2.10 -7.06 -4.08
CA GLY A 191 1.02 -6.98 -5.07
C GLY A 191 0.46 -5.56 -5.27
N LEU A 192 0.45 -4.72 -4.22
CA LEU A 192 0.01 -3.33 -4.31
C LEU A 192 0.92 -2.47 -5.19
N PHE A 193 2.19 -2.87 -5.34
CA PHE A 193 3.19 -2.15 -6.12
C PHE A 193 3.14 -2.44 -7.63
N LEU A 194 2.18 -3.23 -8.12
CA LEU A 194 1.84 -3.26 -9.55
C LEU A 194 1.38 -1.89 -10.07
N GLY A 195 0.83 -1.03 -9.20
CA GLY A 195 0.44 0.33 -9.56
C GLY A 195 1.60 1.16 -10.14
N PRO A 196 2.73 1.33 -9.41
CA PRO A 196 3.96 1.97 -9.88
C PRO A 196 4.46 1.57 -11.26
N PHE A 197 4.28 0.31 -11.68
CA PHE A 197 4.60 -0.10 -13.05
C PHE A 197 3.76 0.69 -14.07
N PHE A 198 2.44 0.71 -13.91
CA PHE A 198 1.55 1.50 -14.77
C PHE A 198 1.72 3.01 -14.57
N LEU A 199 2.10 3.47 -13.38
CA LEU A 199 2.45 4.90 -13.20
C LEU A 199 3.69 5.28 -14.02
N SER A 200 4.68 4.38 -14.11
CA SER A 200 5.83 4.59 -14.98
C SER A 200 5.41 4.65 -16.45
N VAL A 201 4.53 3.75 -16.90
CA VAL A 201 3.97 3.78 -18.27
C VAL A 201 3.24 5.10 -18.54
N ALA A 202 2.41 5.59 -17.61
CA ALA A 202 1.75 6.88 -17.74
C ALA A 202 2.76 8.02 -17.95
N THR A 203 3.81 8.08 -17.12
CA THR A 203 4.84 9.13 -17.26
C THR A 203 5.60 9.03 -18.57
N ILE A 204 5.79 7.83 -19.12
CA ILE A 204 6.41 7.62 -20.43
C ILE A 204 5.48 8.15 -21.53
N ILE A 205 4.18 7.85 -21.49
CA ILE A 205 3.20 8.36 -22.47
C ILE A 205 3.19 9.90 -22.43
N THR A 206 3.03 10.48 -21.24
CA THR A 206 3.01 11.94 -21.03
C THR A 206 4.32 12.60 -21.47
N SER A 207 5.48 12.04 -21.12
CA SER A 207 6.78 12.58 -21.53
C SER A 207 7.01 12.42 -23.03
N THR A 208 6.51 11.35 -23.66
CA THR A 208 6.59 11.17 -25.11
C THR A 208 5.78 12.25 -25.84
N GLN A 209 4.60 12.62 -25.34
CA GLN A 209 3.86 13.77 -25.86
C GLN A 209 4.71 15.05 -25.82
N LYS A 210 5.32 15.34 -24.66
CA LYS A 210 6.05 16.59 -24.42
C LYS A 210 7.40 16.69 -25.16
N TYR A 211 8.17 15.61 -25.24
CA TYR A 211 9.54 15.63 -25.75
C TYR A 211 9.69 15.06 -27.16
N VAL A 212 8.76 14.22 -27.61
CA VAL A 212 8.85 13.59 -28.94
C VAL A 212 7.83 14.22 -29.87
N VAL A 213 6.54 14.22 -29.51
CA VAL A 213 5.47 14.67 -30.42
C VAL A 213 5.47 16.19 -30.60
N GLN A 214 5.63 16.93 -29.51
CA GLN A 214 5.70 18.40 -29.54
C GLN A 214 7.05 18.95 -30.03
N ALA A 215 8.05 18.08 -30.28
CA ALA A 215 9.30 18.48 -30.91
C ALA A 215 9.18 18.64 -32.44
N TYR A 216 8.14 18.06 -33.06
CA TYR A 216 7.85 18.24 -34.48
C TYR A 216 6.81 19.34 -34.70
N ASP A 217 7.02 20.15 -35.73
CA ASP A 217 6.06 21.16 -36.19
C ASP A 217 4.73 20.52 -36.60
N MET A 218 3.66 21.32 -36.55
CA MET A 218 2.30 20.82 -36.76
C MET A 218 2.10 20.12 -38.11
N ASP A 219 2.77 20.62 -39.15
CA ASP A 219 2.65 20.15 -40.53
C ASP A 219 3.66 19.03 -40.88
N HIS A 220 4.50 18.61 -39.93
CA HIS A 220 5.50 17.60 -40.20
C HIS A 220 4.83 16.23 -40.47
N PRO A 221 5.18 15.53 -41.56
CA PRO A 221 4.48 14.30 -41.98
C PRO A 221 4.53 13.17 -40.94
N THR A 222 5.57 13.15 -40.09
CA THR A 222 5.67 12.15 -39.02
C THR A 222 4.78 12.45 -37.80
N ARG A 223 4.30 13.68 -37.63
CA ARG A 223 3.51 14.06 -36.44
C ARG A 223 2.15 13.35 -36.41
N GLY A 224 1.54 13.16 -37.58
CA GLY A 224 0.23 12.51 -37.71
C GLY A 224 0.20 11.11 -37.09
N TRP A 225 1.13 10.22 -37.47
CA TRP A 225 1.16 8.87 -36.92
C TRP A 225 1.53 8.85 -35.43
N MET A 226 2.36 9.79 -34.96
CA MET A 226 2.73 9.90 -33.54
C MET A 226 1.52 10.28 -32.67
N VAL A 227 0.73 11.26 -33.11
CA VAL A 227 -0.51 11.68 -32.43
C VAL A 227 -1.51 10.51 -32.36
N THR A 228 -1.69 9.77 -33.46
CA THR A 228 -2.52 8.55 -33.48
C THR A 228 -1.97 7.48 -32.55
N SER A 229 -0.66 7.27 -32.53
CA SER A 229 -0.01 6.26 -31.67
C SER A 229 -0.21 6.56 -30.20
N ILE A 230 -0.14 7.83 -29.81
CA ILE A 230 -0.41 8.26 -28.42
C ILE A 230 -1.88 8.09 -28.06
N SER A 231 -2.81 8.35 -28.98
CA SER A 231 -4.23 8.07 -28.75
C SER A 231 -4.50 6.59 -28.49
N ILE A 232 -3.89 5.70 -29.30
CA ILE A 232 -3.96 4.25 -29.09
C ILE A 232 -3.36 3.86 -27.73
N ALA A 233 -2.18 4.41 -27.39
CA ALA A 233 -1.54 4.15 -26.11
C ALA A 233 -2.41 4.58 -24.92
N PHE A 234 -3.13 5.70 -25.02
CA PHE A 234 -4.08 6.16 -24.01
C PHE A 234 -5.21 5.14 -23.78
N TRP A 235 -5.83 4.61 -24.84
CA TRP A 235 -6.91 3.64 -24.70
C TRP A 235 -6.43 2.29 -24.17
N LEU A 236 -5.27 1.80 -24.63
CA LEU A 236 -4.64 0.60 -24.09
C LEU A 236 -4.31 0.75 -22.61
N TYR A 237 -3.77 1.91 -22.22
CA TYR A 237 -3.46 2.25 -20.85
C TYR A 237 -4.73 2.26 -19.98
N THR A 238 -5.76 3.00 -20.43
CA THR A 238 -7.01 3.16 -19.70
C THR A 238 -7.71 1.83 -19.49
N PHE A 239 -7.81 1.00 -20.54
CA PHE A 239 -8.39 -0.34 -20.43
C PHE A 239 -7.59 -1.23 -19.46
N SER A 240 -6.27 -1.29 -19.62
CA SER A 240 -5.41 -2.13 -18.79
C SER A 240 -5.46 -1.75 -17.32
N THR A 241 -5.45 -0.45 -17.02
CA THR A 241 -5.47 0.06 -15.65
C THR A 241 -6.85 -0.01 -15.01
N PHE A 242 -7.92 0.07 -15.80
CA PHE A 242 -9.27 -0.21 -15.32
C PHE A 242 -9.41 -1.68 -14.90
N CYS A 243 -8.97 -2.61 -15.75
CA CYS A 243 -8.93 -4.04 -15.41
C CYS A 243 -8.06 -4.31 -14.17
N LEU A 244 -6.89 -3.66 -14.07
CA LEU A 244 -6.02 -3.77 -12.90
C LEU A 244 -6.72 -3.31 -11.63
N ALA A 245 -7.37 -2.14 -11.65
CA ALA A 245 -8.05 -1.58 -10.48
C ALA A 245 -9.17 -2.53 -9.99
N VAL A 246 -10.01 -3.02 -10.92
CA VAL A 246 -11.07 -3.99 -10.60
C VAL A 246 -10.47 -5.26 -10.02
N PHE A 247 -9.44 -5.81 -10.64
CA PHE A 247 -8.76 -7.02 -10.19
C PHE A 247 -8.15 -6.86 -8.81
N GLN A 248 -7.34 -5.81 -8.58
CA GLN A 248 -6.66 -5.61 -7.31
C GLN A 248 -7.64 -5.35 -6.18
N TYR A 249 -8.64 -4.48 -6.33
CA TYR A 249 -9.61 -4.26 -5.25
C TYR A 249 -10.47 -5.50 -4.96
N SER A 250 -10.86 -6.23 -6.00
CA SER A 250 -11.60 -7.49 -5.84
C SER A 250 -10.74 -8.54 -5.12
N PHE A 251 -9.47 -8.67 -5.49
CA PHE A 251 -8.54 -9.58 -4.83
C PHE A 251 -8.27 -9.17 -3.37
N LEU A 252 -8.05 -7.88 -3.11
CA LEU A 252 -7.80 -7.35 -1.76
C LEU A 252 -9.01 -7.55 -0.83
N PHE A 253 -10.24 -7.39 -1.34
CA PHE A 253 -11.45 -7.56 -0.53
C PHE A 253 -11.86 -9.01 -0.29
N ILE A 254 -11.49 -9.93 -1.19
CA ILE A 254 -11.84 -11.35 -1.08
C ILE A 254 -10.73 -12.15 -0.38
N GLY A 255 -9.47 -11.86 -0.71
CA GLY A 255 -8.33 -12.70 -0.34
C GLY A 255 -7.65 -12.34 0.98
N HIS A 256 -7.82 -11.10 1.47
CA HIS A 256 -7.04 -10.57 2.59
C HIS A 256 -7.91 -9.84 3.61
N THR A 257 -7.63 -10.05 4.89
CA THR A 257 -8.30 -9.34 5.99
C THR A 257 -7.46 -8.16 6.45
N TYR A 258 -7.82 -6.98 5.96
CA TYR A 258 -7.10 -5.74 6.23
C TYR A 258 -7.61 -5.03 7.48
N MET A 259 -6.87 -5.12 8.57
CA MET A 259 -7.21 -4.41 9.81
C MET A 259 -6.96 -2.90 9.66
N LEU A 260 -7.94 -2.08 10.05
CA LEU A 260 -7.88 -0.62 9.85
C LEU A 260 -6.71 0.05 10.60
N THR A 261 -6.31 -0.50 11.73
CA THR A 261 -5.15 -0.04 12.50
C THR A 261 -3.82 -0.24 11.75
N LYS A 262 -3.78 -1.17 10.79
CA LYS A 262 -2.64 -1.44 9.91
C LYS A 262 -2.71 -0.69 8.58
N PHE A 263 -3.72 0.17 8.37
CA PHE A 263 -3.87 0.91 7.12
C PHE A 263 -2.59 1.66 6.77
N MET A 264 -2.16 1.54 5.51
CA MET A 264 -0.97 2.17 4.97
C MET A 264 -1.32 2.96 3.70
N PRO A 265 -0.70 4.14 3.47
CA PRO A 265 -0.94 4.94 2.26
C PRO A 265 -0.73 4.19 0.94
N SER A 266 0.11 3.14 0.93
CA SER A 266 0.33 2.27 -0.23
C SER A 266 -0.94 1.57 -0.72
N TRP A 267 -1.98 1.43 0.11
CA TRP A 267 -3.27 0.85 -0.29
C TRP A 267 -4.04 1.71 -1.29
N LEU A 268 -3.58 2.95 -1.52
CA LEU A 268 -4.06 3.81 -2.58
C LEU A 268 -3.44 3.48 -3.95
N LEU A 269 -2.30 2.80 -3.99
CA LEU A 269 -1.58 2.50 -5.24
C LEU A 269 -2.43 1.75 -6.28
N PRO A 270 -3.36 0.84 -5.92
CA PRO A 270 -4.22 0.17 -6.90
C PRO A 270 -5.14 1.09 -7.71
N ILE A 271 -5.64 2.19 -7.14
CA ILE A 271 -6.52 3.12 -7.87
C ILE A 271 -5.75 4.17 -8.66
N PHE A 272 -4.49 4.44 -8.32
CA PHE A 272 -3.71 5.51 -8.94
C PHE A 272 -3.53 5.34 -10.46
N PRO A 273 -3.23 4.15 -11.00
CA PRO A 273 -3.08 3.98 -12.44
C PRO A 273 -4.28 4.44 -13.25
N ILE A 274 -5.50 4.01 -12.88
CA ILE A 274 -6.70 4.44 -13.60
C ILE A 274 -6.95 5.94 -13.42
N MET A 275 -6.67 6.48 -12.23
CA MET A 275 -6.71 7.93 -11.99
C MET A 275 -5.81 8.70 -12.95
N LEU A 276 -4.58 8.22 -13.19
CA LEU A 276 -3.60 8.89 -14.06
C LEU A 276 -4.02 8.92 -15.54
N ALA A 277 -5.00 8.13 -15.98
CA ALA A 277 -5.59 8.28 -17.30
C ALA A 277 -6.13 9.71 -17.52
N GLY A 278 -6.67 10.36 -16.49
CA GLY A 278 -7.09 11.76 -16.55
C GLY A 278 -5.95 12.74 -16.80
N THR A 279 -4.79 12.51 -16.17
CA THR A 279 -3.58 13.33 -16.39
C THR A 279 -2.97 13.10 -17.77
N ILE A 280 -3.04 11.88 -18.30
CA ILE A 280 -2.63 11.60 -19.68
C ILE A 280 -3.57 12.34 -20.64
N ALA A 281 -4.89 12.21 -20.46
CA ALA A 281 -5.90 12.89 -21.27
C ALA A 281 -5.67 14.41 -21.30
N SER A 282 -5.43 15.03 -20.14
CA SER A 282 -5.15 16.46 -20.03
C SER A 282 -3.88 16.90 -20.78
N THR A 283 -2.93 15.99 -20.98
CA THR A 283 -1.67 16.28 -21.68
C THR A 283 -1.77 16.09 -23.18
N ILE A 284 -2.51 15.09 -23.65
CA ILE A 284 -2.51 14.68 -25.06
C ILE A 284 -3.66 15.31 -25.85
N ALA A 285 -4.79 15.66 -25.20
CA ALA A 285 -6.04 15.99 -25.88
C ALA A 285 -5.94 17.20 -26.81
N ALA A 286 -5.18 18.24 -26.44
CA ALA A 286 -5.06 19.47 -27.23
C ALA A 286 -4.46 19.22 -28.63
N ASP A 287 -3.58 18.23 -28.76
CA ASP A 287 -2.93 17.87 -30.02
C ASP A 287 -3.73 16.83 -30.83
N GLN A 288 -4.81 16.28 -30.27
CA GLN A 288 -5.66 15.29 -30.95
C GLN A 288 -6.66 15.95 -31.91
N PRO A 289 -7.01 15.28 -33.04
CA PRO A 289 -8.14 15.69 -33.88
C PRO A 289 -9.44 15.77 -33.07
N ILE A 290 -10.35 16.66 -33.46
CA ILE A 290 -11.60 16.93 -32.74
C ILE A 290 -12.41 15.66 -32.47
N GLU A 291 -12.50 14.76 -33.45
CA GLU A 291 -13.22 13.50 -33.36
C GLU A 291 -12.68 12.56 -32.26
N SER A 292 -11.36 12.57 -32.05
CA SER A 292 -10.70 11.75 -31.01
C SER A 292 -10.54 12.49 -29.68
N ARG A 293 -10.50 13.82 -29.70
CA ARG A 293 -10.28 14.67 -28.53
C ARG A 293 -11.38 14.52 -27.49
N MET A 294 -12.65 14.63 -27.89
CA MET A 294 -13.78 14.60 -26.95
C MET A 294 -13.91 13.25 -26.22
N PRO A 295 -13.84 12.09 -26.89
CA PRO A 295 -13.82 10.79 -26.20
C PRO A 295 -12.68 10.65 -25.19
N ILE A 296 -11.48 11.13 -25.52
CA ILE A 296 -10.31 11.10 -24.61
C ILE A 296 -10.58 11.97 -23.36
N LEU A 297 -11.13 13.18 -23.54
CA LEU A 297 -11.47 14.06 -22.43
C LEU A 297 -12.54 13.46 -21.52
N VAL A 298 -13.62 12.90 -22.10
CA VAL A 298 -14.70 12.28 -21.32
C VAL A 298 -14.20 11.05 -20.56
N ALA A 299 -13.45 10.17 -21.22
CA ALA A 299 -12.87 9.00 -20.57
C ALA A 299 -11.86 9.39 -19.48
N GLY A 300 -10.99 10.35 -19.77
CA GLY A 300 -10.01 10.89 -18.82
C GLY A 300 -10.67 11.50 -17.58
N LEU A 301 -11.71 12.31 -17.77
CA LEU A 301 -12.49 12.89 -16.68
C LEU A 301 -13.18 11.83 -15.82
N GLY A 302 -13.82 10.84 -16.45
CA GLY A 302 -14.45 9.73 -15.74
C GLY A 302 -13.45 8.92 -14.91
N CYS A 303 -12.28 8.60 -15.47
CA CYS A 303 -11.23 7.85 -14.78
C CYS A 303 -10.59 8.67 -13.64
N GLN A 304 -10.38 9.98 -13.84
CA GLN A 304 -9.90 10.88 -12.80
C GLN A 304 -10.89 10.96 -11.64
N GLY A 305 -12.19 11.13 -11.94
CA GLY A 305 -13.25 11.21 -10.95
C GLY A 305 -13.39 9.92 -10.14
N LEU A 306 -13.29 8.75 -10.80
CA LEU A 306 -13.26 7.45 -10.15
C LEU A 306 -12.10 7.37 -9.14
N GLY A 307 -10.89 7.69 -9.59
CA GLY A 307 -9.70 7.64 -8.76
C GLY A 307 -9.75 8.57 -7.55
N PHE A 308 -10.17 9.82 -7.78
CA PHE A 308 -10.29 10.82 -6.73
C PHE A 308 -11.35 10.45 -5.69
N THR A 309 -12.49 9.92 -6.10
CA THR A 309 -13.58 9.51 -5.19
C THR A 309 -13.13 8.38 -4.26
N VAL A 310 -12.49 7.34 -4.82
CA VAL A 310 -11.94 6.24 -4.03
C VAL A 310 -10.85 6.75 -3.08
N ALA A 311 -10.00 7.67 -3.52
CA ALA A 311 -8.97 8.25 -2.67
C ALA A 311 -9.54 9.00 -1.45
N ILE A 312 -10.64 9.77 -1.62
CA ILE A 312 -11.32 10.44 -0.51
C ILE A 312 -11.84 9.43 0.51
N LEU A 313 -12.48 8.35 0.06
CA LEU A 313 -12.96 7.29 0.95
C LEU A 313 -11.81 6.65 1.74
N MET A 314 -10.69 6.38 1.06
CA MET A 314 -9.49 5.82 1.68
C MET A 314 -8.80 6.81 2.65
N TYR A 315 -8.87 8.12 2.40
CA TYR A 315 -8.33 9.13 3.31
C TYR A 315 -9.04 9.21 4.66
N ALA A 316 -10.36 9.02 4.69
CA ALA A 316 -11.09 8.97 5.96
C ALA A 316 -10.51 7.88 6.88
N HIS A 317 -10.24 6.70 6.32
CA HIS A 317 -9.63 5.58 7.02
C HIS A 317 -8.17 5.86 7.41
N TYR A 318 -7.39 6.44 6.51
CA TYR A 318 -6.00 6.81 6.76
C TYR A 318 -5.86 7.80 7.93
N ILE A 319 -6.63 8.89 7.92
CA ILE A 319 -6.63 9.90 8.98
C ILE A 319 -7.12 9.27 10.28
N GLY A 320 -8.19 8.49 10.25
CA GLY A 320 -8.69 7.75 11.41
C GLY A 320 -7.61 6.88 12.06
N ARG A 321 -6.87 6.11 11.24
CA ARG A 321 -5.73 5.30 11.71
C ARG A 321 -4.62 6.15 12.31
N LEU A 322 -4.24 7.26 11.67
CA LEU A 322 -3.22 8.17 12.22
C LEU A 322 -3.63 8.78 13.56
N MET A 323 -4.92 9.09 13.73
CA MET A 323 -5.44 9.61 15.00
C MET A 323 -5.49 8.56 16.12
N GLN A 324 -5.73 7.29 15.77
CA GLN A 324 -5.81 6.20 16.75
C GLN A 324 -4.44 5.62 17.14
N VAL A 325 -3.59 5.34 16.15
CA VAL A 325 -2.33 4.59 16.33
C VAL A 325 -1.11 5.49 16.25
N GLY A 326 -1.25 6.70 15.69
CA GLY A 326 -0.13 7.60 15.44
C GLY A 326 0.61 7.28 14.13
N LEU A 327 1.78 7.90 13.98
CA LEU A 327 2.62 7.77 12.79
C LEU A 327 3.10 6.33 12.59
N PRO A 328 3.19 5.84 11.33
CA PRO A 328 3.78 4.54 11.06
C PRO A 328 5.27 4.51 11.45
N ASN A 329 5.81 3.29 11.48
CA ASN A 329 7.22 3.03 11.73
C ASN A 329 8.10 3.92 10.83
N ARG A 330 9.27 4.30 11.36
CA ARG A 330 10.13 5.35 10.75
C ARG A 330 10.45 5.08 9.28
N GLU A 331 10.65 3.82 8.92
CA GLU A 331 11.01 3.40 7.56
C GLU A 331 9.85 3.50 6.56
N HIS A 332 8.62 3.50 7.05
CA HIS A 332 7.40 3.58 6.25
C HIS A 332 6.86 5.01 6.08
N ARG A 333 7.36 5.97 6.86
CA ARG A 333 6.90 7.38 6.81
C ARG A 333 7.08 8.04 5.45
N PRO A 334 8.14 7.77 4.66
CA PRO A 334 8.23 8.33 3.31
C PRO A 334 7.06 7.94 2.40
N ALA A 335 6.46 6.76 2.60
CA ALA A 335 5.27 6.36 1.83
C ALA A 335 4.04 7.23 2.14
N MET A 336 4.02 8.01 3.22
CA MET A 336 2.95 8.96 3.53
C MET A 336 2.77 10.04 2.46
N PHE A 337 3.83 10.37 1.71
CA PHE A 337 3.75 11.31 0.60
C PHE A 337 2.89 10.79 -0.58
N ILE A 338 2.57 9.49 -0.64
CA ILE A 338 1.58 8.96 -1.60
C ILE A 338 0.25 9.73 -1.49
N GLY A 339 -0.14 10.16 -0.28
CA GLY A 339 -1.33 10.95 -0.03
C GLY A 339 -1.32 12.37 -0.62
N VAL A 340 -0.21 12.85 -1.16
CA VAL A 340 -0.18 14.14 -1.89
C VAL A 340 -0.70 13.96 -3.32
N GLY A 341 -0.60 12.76 -3.88
CA GLY A 341 -0.89 12.48 -5.29
C GLY A 341 -2.33 12.79 -5.72
N PRO A 342 -3.37 12.19 -5.10
CA PRO A 342 -4.75 12.30 -5.53
C PRO A 342 -5.28 13.72 -5.72
N PRO A 343 -5.18 14.64 -4.73
CA PRO A 343 -5.64 16.01 -4.94
C PRO A 343 -4.81 16.74 -6.02
N SER A 344 -3.50 16.53 -6.03
CA SER A 344 -2.58 17.21 -6.96
C SER A 344 -2.81 16.81 -8.43
N PHE A 345 -2.84 15.50 -8.71
CA PHE A 345 -3.08 14.99 -10.06
C PHE A 345 -4.51 15.28 -10.54
N THR A 346 -5.49 15.35 -9.62
CA THR A 346 -6.86 15.76 -9.96
C THR A 346 -6.91 17.22 -10.39
N CYS A 347 -6.29 18.12 -9.64
CA CYS A 347 -6.18 19.53 -10.04
C CYS A 347 -5.52 19.67 -11.42
N LEU A 348 -4.38 19.00 -11.63
CA LEU A 348 -3.69 18.99 -12.92
C LEU A 348 -4.55 18.47 -14.07
N ALA A 349 -5.23 17.34 -13.87
CA ALA A 349 -6.08 16.75 -14.89
C ALA A 349 -7.24 17.68 -15.27
N LEU A 350 -7.92 18.26 -14.27
CA LEU A 350 -9.05 19.16 -14.50
C LEU A 350 -8.63 20.43 -15.25
N ILE A 351 -7.57 21.11 -14.81
CA ILE A 351 -7.07 22.32 -15.48
C ILE A 351 -6.60 22.00 -16.90
N GLY A 352 -5.81 20.93 -17.07
CA GLY A 352 -5.27 20.59 -18.39
C GLY A 352 -6.35 20.15 -19.38
N MET A 353 -7.37 19.42 -18.92
CA MET A 353 -8.51 19.05 -19.77
C MET A 353 -9.37 20.26 -20.14
N ALA A 354 -9.59 21.19 -19.21
CA ALA A 354 -10.30 22.45 -19.49
C ALA A 354 -9.57 23.26 -20.58
N ASN A 355 -8.23 23.36 -20.48
CA ASN A 355 -7.40 24.05 -21.48
C ASN A 355 -7.36 23.35 -22.85
N ALA A 356 -7.74 22.07 -22.93
CA ALA A 356 -7.79 21.32 -24.18
C ALA A 356 -9.14 21.45 -24.91
N LEU A 357 -10.18 22.01 -24.29
CA LEU A 357 -11.46 22.24 -24.93
C LEU A 357 -11.35 23.31 -26.04
N PRO A 358 -12.13 23.19 -27.14
CA PRO A 358 -12.23 24.26 -28.14
C PRO A 358 -12.65 25.59 -27.51
N LYS A 359 -12.14 26.73 -28.01
CA LYS A 359 -12.42 28.06 -27.45
C LYS A 359 -13.88 28.49 -27.57
N ASP A 360 -14.59 27.87 -28.50
CA ASP A 360 -16.02 28.01 -28.82
C ASP A 360 -16.88 26.95 -28.13
N PHE A 361 -16.28 26.09 -27.29
CA PHE A 361 -17.01 25.09 -26.53
C PHE A 361 -17.78 25.74 -25.38
N ASP A 362 -19.04 26.07 -25.66
CA ASP A 362 -19.99 26.62 -24.71
C ASP A 362 -21.15 25.63 -24.50
N LEU A 363 -21.01 24.77 -23.48
CA LEU A 363 -22.00 23.73 -23.18
C LEU A 363 -23.31 24.32 -22.61
N GLN A 364 -23.27 25.54 -22.04
CA GLN A 364 -24.37 26.11 -21.26
C GLN A 364 -24.87 27.48 -21.76
N GLY A 365 -24.15 28.15 -22.66
CA GLY A 365 -24.56 29.45 -23.22
C GLY A 365 -24.31 30.65 -22.29
N ASP A 366 -23.64 30.47 -21.15
CA ASP A 366 -23.66 31.43 -20.03
C ASP A 366 -22.32 32.13 -19.74
N GLY A 367 -21.24 31.73 -20.42
CA GLY A 367 -19.92 32.35 -20.27
C GLY A 367 -19.28 32.23 -18.87
N LEU A 368 -19.80 31.36 -17.99
CA LEU A 368 -19.31 31.19 -16.62
C LEU A 368 -18.44 29.93 -16.47
N LEU A 369 -17.19 30.04 -16.94
CA LEU A 369 -16.10 29.18 -16.44
C LEU A 369 -15.68 29.69 -15.05
N ASP A 370 -16.51 29.47 -14.03
CA ASP A 370 -16.21 29.98 -12.69
C ASP A 370 -15.22 29.06 -11.97
N GLY A 371 -13.93 29.28 -12.25
CA GLY A 371 -12.74 28.60 -11.72
C GLY A 371 -12.49 28.79 -10.21
N ASN A 372 -13.53 29.08 -9.43
CA ASN A 372 -13.44 29.34 -7.99
C ASN A 372 -13.58 28.07 -7.11
N LEU A 373 -13.87 26.91 -7.70
CA LEU A 373 -14.00 25.63 -6.97
C LEU A 373 -12.67 24.86 -6.80
N LEU A 374 -11.57 25.34 -7.41
CA LEU A 374 -10.28 24.64 -7.46
C LEU A 374 -9.23 25.13 -6.43
N ARG A 375 -9.58 26.09 -5.56
CA ARG A 375 -8.60 26.91 -4.81
C ARG A 375 -8.22 26.41 -3.41
N THR A 376 -8.69 25.25 -2.93
CA THR A 376 -8.66 24.97 -1.47
C THR A 376 -8.09 23.63 -1.01
N MET A 377 -7.13 23.02 -1.70
CA MET A 377 -6.46 21.82 -1.16
C MET A 377 -4.97 21.74 -1.51
N ALA A 378 -4.09 22.34 -0.71
CA ALA A 378 -2.65 22.28 -0.99
C ALA A 378 -1.71 22.67 0.17
N LEU A 379 -1.87 22.22 1.43
CA LEU A 379 -0.79 22.37 2.41
C LEU A 379 -0.68 21.22 3.45
N VAL A 380 0.58 20.95 3.80
CA VAL A 380 1.15 20.24 4.98
C VAL A 380 1.46 18.74 4.84
N THR A 381 2.76 18.39 4.82
CA THR A 381 3.48 17.71 5.92
C THR A 381 4.91 17.35 5.52
N LEU A 382 5.89 17.76 6.33
CA LEU A 382 7.28 17.24 6.33
C LEU A 382 7.66 16.98 7.78
N HIS A 383 7.95 15.73 8.16
CA HIS A 383 8.63 15.45 9.43
C HIS A 383 9.44 14.13 9.44
N SER A 384 10.69 14.28 9.90
CA SER A 384 11.66 13.26 10.35
C SER A 384 12.40 12.40 9.30
N ARG A 385 13.72 12.27 9.48
CA ARG A 385 14.65 11.47 8.66
C ARG A 385 14.58 9.96 8.99
N PRO A 386 14.38 9.06 8.00
CA PRO A 386 14.43 7.59 8.20
C PRO A 386 15.87 7.09 8.34
N LYS A 387 16.08 5.91 8.94
CA LYS A 387 17.42 5.37 9.24
C LYS A 387 17.88 4.35 8.18
N TYR A 388 16.94 3.60 7.60
CA TYR A 388 17.19 2.64 6.54
C TYR A 388 16.50 3.06 5.24
N PHE A 389 17.16 2.81 4.11
CA PHE A 389 16.58 3.10 2.82
C PHE A 389 15.51 2.05 2.48
N HIS A 390 14.36 2.49 2.00
CA HIS A 390 13.28 1.63 1.52
C HIS A 390 12.74 2.18 0.20
N LEU A 391 12.19 1.33 -0.66
CA LEU A 391 11.69 1.78 -1.96
C LEU A 391 10.56 2.80 -1.87
N GLY A 392 9.82 2.80 -0.76
CA GLY A 392 8.83 3.84 -0.43
C GLY A 392 9.39 5.28 -0.36
N TRP A 393 10.70 5.48 -0.33
CA TRP A 393 11.31 6.84 -0.34
C TRP A 393 11.03 7.60 -1.63
N TRP A 394 10.83 6.91 -2.76
CA TRP A 394 10.46 7.53 -4.03
C TRP A 394 9.09 8.24 -4.00
N ALA A 395 8.24 7.92 -3.02
CA ALA A 395 7.01 8.68 -2.78
C ALA A 395 7.28 10.14 -2.36
N MET A 396 8.49 10.49 -1.90
CA MET A 396 8.87 11.89 -1.65
C MET A 396 9.09 12.69 -2.95
N VAL A 397 9.20 12.03 -4.11
CA VAL A 397 9.51 12.68 -5.39
C VAL A 397 8.27 12.71 -6.28
N PHE A 398 7.67 11.56 -6.61
CA PHE A 398 6.63 11.51 -7.65
C PHE A 398 5.30 12.23 -7.28
N PRO A 399 4.61 11.91 -6.17
CA PRO A 399 3.43 12.65 -5.73
C PRO A 399 3.66 14.17 -5.59
N ASN A 400 4.82 14.55 -5.03
CA ASN A 400 5.18 15.96 -4.89
C ASN A 400 5.48 16.61 -6.24
N THR A 401 5.97 15.87 -7.22
CA THR A 401 6.08 16.37 -8.60
C THR A 401 4.69 16.76 -9.12
N GLY A 402 3.67 15.91 -8.93
CA GLY A 402 2.28 16.25 -9.27
C GLY A 402 1.80 17.53 -8.59
N PHE A 403 2.14 17.72 -7.31
CA PHE A 403 1.83 18.93 -6.56
C PHE A 403 2.46 20.20 -7.14
N VAL A 404 3.76 20.13 -7.49
CA VAL A 404 4.45 21.27 -8.10
C VAL A 404 3.89 21.59 -9.47
N ILE A 405 3.59 20.57 -10.27
CA ILE A 405 2.93 20.72 -11.56
C ILE A 405 1.57 21.43 -11.39
N ALA A 406 0.73 20.97 -10.46
CA ALA A 406 -0.56 21.61 -10.17
C ALA A 406 -0.39 23.07 -9.72
N THR A 407 0.61 23.36 -8.87
CA THR A 407 0.95 24.72 -8.44
C THR A 407 1.30 25.62 -9.62
N ILE A 408 2.13 25.14 -10.55
CA ILE A 408 2.49 25.87 -11.79
C ILE A 408 1.24 26.11 -12.65
N SER A 409 0.39 25.10 -12.82
CA SER A 409 -0.85 25.23 -13.59
C SER A 409 -1.78 26.27 -12.97
N ILE A 410 -1.98 26.25 -11.65
CA ILE A 410 -2.77 27.27 -10.92
C ILE A 410 -2.17 28.67 -11.12
N GLY A 411 -0.85 28.82 -10.99
CA GLY A 411 -0.20 30.11 -11.20
C GLY A 411 -0.38 30.66 -12.62
N ARG A 412 -0.39 29.79 -13.63
CA ARG A 412 -0.66 30.18 -15.03
C ARG A 412 -2.10 30.65 -15.22
N GLU A 413 -3.06 29.91 -14.68
CA GLU A 413 -4.48 30.28 -14.80
C GLU A 413 -4.79 31.59 -14.05
N LEU A 414 -4.19 31.78 -12.88
CA LEU A 414 -4.32 33.02 -12.10
C LEU A 414 -3.49 34.19 -12.67
N LYS A 415 -2.61 33.92 -13.64
CA LYS A 415 -1.62 34.88 -14.17
C LYS A 415 -0.80 35.54 -13.04
N ASP A 416 -0.45 34.76 -12.03
CA ASP A 416 0.26 35.23 -10.82
C ASP A 416 1.72 34.78 -10.84
N GLU A 417 2.62 35.73 -11.11
CA GLU A 417 4.07 35.52 -11.15
C GLU A 417 4.63 34.99 -9.83
N THR A 418 4.07 35.37 -8.68
CA THR A 418 4.55 34.90 -7.37
C THR A 418 4.38 33.39 -7.24
N ILE A 419 3.22 32.88 -7.64
CA ILE A 419 2.94 31.44 -7.62
C ILE A 419 3.85 30.70 -8.61
N LEU A 420 4.15 31.30 -9.76
CA LEU A 420 5.08 30.73 -10.74
C LEU A 420 6.51 30.63 -10.19
N TYR A 421 7.02 31.66 -9.51
CA TYR A 421 8.33 31.60 -8.83
C TYR A 421 8.37 30.55 -7.72
N VAL A 422 7.28 30.38 -6.96
CA VAL A 422 7.14 29.28 -6.00
C VAL A 422 7.25 27.92 -6.73
N GLY A 423 6.59 27.78 -7.88
CA GLY A 423 6.70 26.59 -8.73
C GLY A 423 8.14 26.25 -9.16
N ASN A 424 8.93 27.25 -9.55
CA ASN A 424 10.36 27.04 -9.85
C ASN A 424 11.15 26.61 -8.62
N GLY A 425 10.96 27.28 -7.48
CA GLY A 425 11.64 26.96 -6.23
C GLY A 425 11.35 25.53 -5.77
N LEU A 426 10.09 25.12 -5.84
CA LEU A 426 9.68 23.76 -5.53
C LEU A 426 10.26 22.75 -6.53
N THR A 427 10.37 23.10 -7.81
CA THR A 427 11.02 22.24 -8.82
C THR A 427 12.48 21.96 -8.47
N VAL A 428 13.23 22.98 -8.06
CA VAL A 428 14.62 22.81 -7.61
C VAL A 428 14.68 21.88 -6.40
N ALA A 429 13.76 22.02 -5.44
CA ALA A 429 13.67 21.12 -4.29
C ALA A 429 13.41 19.66 -4.69
N ILE A 430 12.53 19.42 -5.69
CA ILE A 430 12.27 18.08 -6.22
C ILE A 430 13.50 17.50 -6.91
N VAL A 431 14.24 18.28 -7.71
CA VAL A 431 15.49 17.82 -8.34
C VAL A 431 16.51 17.41 -7.27
N ILE A 432 16.70 18.22 -6.23
CA ILE A 432 17.61 17.91 -5.11
C ILE A 432 17.16 16.62 -4.41
N MET A 433 15.86 16.48 -4.14
CA MET A 433 15.31 15.29 -3.51
C MET A 433 15.52 14.05 -4.39
N TRP A 434 15.30 14.15 -5.70
CA TRP A 434 15.53 13.06 -6.64
C TRP A 434 16.99 12.60 -6.62
N VAL A 435 17.94 13.53 -6.68
CA VAL A 435 19.39 13.20 -6.60
C VAL A 435 19.72 12.52 -5.28
N PHE A 436 19.20 13.04 -4.16
CA PHE A 436 19.42 12.47 -2.83
C PHE A 436 18.86 11.04 -2.70
N VAL A 437 17.62 10.82 -3.16
CA VAL A 437 16.96 9.50 -3.11
C VAL A 437 17.66 8.53 -4.05
N LEU A 438 18.08 8.96 -5.24
CA LEU A 438 18.85 8.13 -6.17
C LEU A 438 20.18 7.69 -5.57
N PHE A 439 20.93 8.63 -4.98
CA PHE A 439 22.18 8.31 -4.30
C PHE A 439 21.98 7.28 -3.18
N CYS A 440 20.95 7.47 -2.34
CA CYS A 440 20.60 6.52 -1.29
C CYS A 440 20.20 5.15 -1.86
N ASN A 441 19.45 5.11 -2.96
CA ASN A 441 19.04 3.86 -3.62
C ASN A 441 20.25 3.09 -4.16
N LEU A 442 21.16 3.76 -4.88
CA LEU A 442 22.39 3.15 -5.38
C LEU A 442 23.29 2.64 -4.24
N ARG A 443 23.44 3.45 -3.17
CA ARG A 443 24.15 3.03 -1.95
C ARG A 443 23.51 1.80 -1.33
N ALA A 444 22.19 1.74 -1.21
CA ALA A 444 21.46 0.62 -0.64
C ALA A 444 21.66 -0.66 -1.46
N VAL A 445 21.69 -0.57 -2.79
CA VAL A 445 22.06 -1.72 -3.64
C VAL A 445 23.48 -2.18 -3.35
N TRP A 446 24.43 -1.26 -3.23
CA TRP A 446 25.84 -1.60 -3.04
C TRP A 446 26.13 -2.19 -1.66
N VAL A 447 25.51 -1.63 -0.62
CA VAL A 447 25.65 -2.05 0.78
C VAL A 447 24.74 -3.25 1.11
N VAL A 448 23.87 -3.68 0.18
CA VAL A 448 22.96 -4.83 0.31
C VAL A 448 21.91 -4.58 1.40
N ASP A 449 21.37 -3.37 1.43
CA ASP A 449 20.24 -3.00 2.28
C ASP A 449 18.89 -3.27 1.58
N ILE A 450 18.92 -3.50 0.26
CA ILE A 450 17.78 -3.89 -0.61
C ILE A 450 18.21 -5.01 -1.58
N MET A 451 17.26 -5.69 -2.22
CA MET A 451 17.46 -6.94 -2.98
C MET A 451 18.14 -8.03 -2.14
N TYR A 452 17.60 -8.28 -0.95
CA TYR A 452 18.09 -9.25 0.03
C TYR A 452 16.90 -9.82 0.83
N PRO A 453 16.94 -11.08 1.27
CA PRO A 453 15.85 -11.65 2.08
C PRO A 453 15.52 -10.78 3.30
N GLY A 454 14.24 -10.46 3.52
CA GLY A 454 13.83 -9.67 4.70
C GLY A 454 13.94 -8.15 4.54
N ARG A 455 14.27 -7.63 3.35
CA ARG A 455 14.58 -6.20 3.16
C ARG A 455 13.63 -5.42 2.25
N ASP A 456 13.06 -6.07 1.25
CA ASP A 456 12.16 -5.43 0.29
C ASP A 456 10.70 -5.82 0.60
N GLU A 457 9.77 -5.40 -0.26
CA GLU A 457 8.32 -5.60 -0.12
C GLU A 457 7.86 -7.07 -0.23
N ASP A 458 8.79 -8.02 -0.39
CA ASP A 458 8.56 -9.45 -0.51
C ASP A 458 8.55 -10.19 0.85
N VAL A 459 8.30 -9.44 1.93
CA VAL A 459 8.30 -9.90 3.33
C VAL A 459 6.94 -9.59 3.95
N GLU A 460 6.48 -10.34 4.94
CA GLU A 460 5.28 -10.05 5.76
C GLU A 460 5.71 -9.48 7.14
N ASP A 461 4.90 -8.59 7.73
CA ASP A 461 5.16 -7.95 9.03
C ASP A 461 4.48 -8.67 10.22
#